data_AF-A0A0L0QUM7-F1
#
_entry.id   AF-A0A0L0QUM7-F1
#
_cell.length_a   1.000
_cell.length_b   1.000
_cell.length_c   1.000
_cell.angle_alpha   90.00
_cell.angle_beta   90.00
_cell.angle_gamma   90.00
#
_symmetry.space_group_name_H-M   'P 1'
#
loop_
_entity.id
_entity.type
_entity.pdbx_description
1 polymer ?
#
loop_
_entity_poly.entity_id
_entity_poly.type
_entity_poly.pdbx_seq_one_letter_code
_entity_poly.pdbx_strand_id
1 'polypeptide(L)'
;MANVWIFLDLLNIAVYIPFLKVDEEDICKNIKILRRQSWFQNYLHDEQYQKLIVSNKHVRQVIGKFKSDKLHKQAYMIKCQNRLHKALLKELDRV
;
A
#
# COMPACT_ATOMS: atom_id res chain seq x y z
N MET A 1 -26.76 0.79 -6.18
CA MET A 1 -25.93 1.84 -6.79
C MET A 1 -24.49 1.63 -6.33
N ALA A 2 -23.76 0.70 -6.95
CA ALA A 2 -22.40 0.36 -6.54
C ALA A 2 -21.39 1.33 -7.18
N ASN A 3 -21.00 2.33 -6.40
CA ASN A 3 -19.77 3.12 -6.41
C ASN A 3 -18.98 3.22 -7.72
N VAL A 4 -19.40 4.16 -8.57
CA VAL A 4 -18.59 4.79 -9.65
C VAL A 4 -17.25 5.36 -9.12
N TRP A 5 -17.13 5.58 -7.81
CA TRP A 5 -15.93 6.09 -7.13
C TRP A 5 -14.72 5.14 -7.16
N ILE A 6 -14.90 3.82 -7.27
CA ILE A 6 -13.78 2.85 -7.21
C ILE A 6 -12.86 2.96 -8.43
N PHE A 7 -13.39 3.37 -9.59
CA PHE A 7 -12.63 3.45 -10.84
C PHE A 7 -11.72 4.68 -10.91
N LEU A 8 -12.11 5.81 -10.30
CA LEU A 8 -11.32 7.05 -10.31
C LEU A 8 -10.02 6.92 -9.51
N ASP A 9 -10.03 6.18 -8.39
CA ASP A 9 -8.83 5.95 -7.57
C ASP A 9 -7.77 5.08 -8.25
N LEU A 10 -8.17 4.21 -9.19
CA LEU A 10 -7.24 3.35 -9.93
C LEU A 10 -6.45 4.13 -11.00
N LEU A 11 -7.08 5.14 -11.61
CA LEU A 11 -6.44 6.01 -12.60
C LEU A 11 -5.41 6.94 -11.96
N ASN A 12 -5.66 7.45 -10.75
CA ASN A 12 -4.75 8.38 -10.07
C ASN A 12 -3.40 7.73 -9.71
N ILE A 13 -3.39 6.44 -9.35
CA ILE A 13 -2.15 5.71 -9.04
C ILE A 13 -1.33 5.43 -10.31
N ALA A 14 -1.98 5.14 -11.45
CA ALA A 14 -1.28 4.81 -12.69
C ALA A 14 -0.57 6.02 -13.32
N VAL A 15 -1.10 7.23 -13.13
CA VAL A 15 -0.54 8.47 -13.69
C VAL A 15 0.70 8.96 -12.91
N TYR A 16 0.91 8.49 -11.67
CA TYR A 16 1.93 9.00 -10.76
C TYR A 16 3.17 8.11 -10.57
N ILE A 17 3.44 7.13 -11.44
CA ILE A 17 4.63 6.26 -11.33
C ILE A 17 5.59 6.57 -12.50
N PRO A 18 6.54 7.52 -12.34
CA PRO A 18 7.49 7.85 -13.40
C PRO A 18 8.67 6.86 -13.49
N PHE A 19 8.71 5.81 -12.66
CA PHE A 19 9.90 4.98 -12.50
C PHE A 19 9.56 3.50 -12.38
N LEU A 20 9.39 2.82 -13.51
CA LEU A 20 9.35 1.36 -13.58
C LEU A 20 10.73 0.78 -13.19
N LYS A 21 10.95 0.64 -11.88
CA LYS A 21 11.98 -0.23 -11.30
C LYS A 21 11.36 -1.60 -11.06
N VAL A 22 12.16 -2.67 -11.04
CA VAL A 22 11.69 -4.05 -10.72
C VAL A 22 10.88 -4.05 -9.41
N ASP A 23 11.26 -3.21 -8.45
CA ASP A 23 10.56 -3.03 -7.17
C ASP A 23 9.08 -2.57 -7.33
N GLU A 24 8.75 -1.82 -8.38
CA GLU A 24 7.40 -1.25 -8.57
C GLU A 24 6.35 -2.28 -9.01
N GLU A 25 6.76 -3.34 -9.71
CA GLU A 25 5.86 -4.43 -10.06
C GLU A 25 5.37 -5.15 -8.80
N ASP A 26 6.30 -5.49 -7.90
CA ASP A 26 6.00 -6.11 -6.62
C ASP A 26 5.17 -5.20 -5.71
N ILE A 27 5.47 -3.89 -5.69
CA ILE A 27 4.66 -2.90 -4.97
C ILE A 27 3.22 -2.92 -5.50
N CYS A 28 3.03 -2.78 -6.82
CA CYS A 28 1.71 -2.75 -7.43
C CYS A 28 0.92 -4.03 -7.16
N LYS A 29 1.57 -5.19 -7.34
CA LYS A 29 0.99 -6.51 -7.07
C LYS A 29 0.54 -6.64 -5.61
N ASN A 30 1.39 -6.25 -4.67
CA ASN A 30 1.06 -6.30 -3.25
C ASN A 30 -0.06 -5.33 -2.90
N ILE A 31 -0.04 -4.09 -3.39
CA ILE A 31 -1.13 -3.11 -3.18
C ILE A 31 -2.48 -3.67 -3.67
N LYS A 32 -2.52 -4.33 -4.85
CA LYS A 32 -3.75 -4.95 -5.37
C LYS A 32 -4.35 -5.97 -4.40
N ILE A 33 -3.49 -6.75 -3.72
CA ILE A 33 -3.93 -7.73 -2.71
C ILE A 33 -4.36 -7.02 -1.42
N LEU A 34 -3.54 -6.07 -0.95
CA LEU A 34 -3.76 -5.34 0.31
C LEU A 34 -5.03 -4.49 0.27
N ARG A 35 -5.39 -3.87 -0.87
CA ARG A 35 -6.64 -3.11 -1.04
C ARG A 35 -7.91 -3.93 -0.76
N ARG A 36 -7.85 -5.26 -0.76
CA ARG A 36 -9.00 -6.08 -0.39
C ARG A 36 -9.19 -6.20 1.13
N GLN A 37 -8.24 -5.72 1.92
CA GLN A 37 -8.23 -5.81 3.37
C GLN A 37 -8.77 -4.53 3.99
N SER A 38 -9.70 -4.65 4.94
CA SER A 38 -10.30 -3.51 5.64
C SER A 38 -9.25 -2.63 6.33
N TRP A 39 -8.26 -3.23 6.98
CA TRP A 39 -7.21 -2.49 7.68
C TRP A 39 -6.36 -1.63 6.74
N PHE A 40 -6.14 -2.07 5.48
CA PHE A 40 -5.38 -1.30 4.52
C PHE A 40 -6.22 -0.18 3.93
N GLN A 41 -7.51 -0.43 3.70
CA GLN A 41 -8.46 0.62 3.31
C GLN A 41 -8.54 1.73 4.36
N ASN A 42 -8.51 1.38 5.66
CA ASN A 42 -8.44 2.38 6.73
C ASN A 42 -7.19 3.27 6.62
N TYR A 43 -6.03 2.72 6.22
CA TYR A 43 -4.84 3.55 5.94
C TYR A 43 -4.98 4.41 4.69
N LEU A 44 -5.75 3.99 3.69
CA LEU A 44 -6.00 4.80 2.49
C LEU A 44 -7.01 5.93 2.72
N HIS A 45 -7.87 5.81 3.74
CA HIS A 45 -8.81 6.85 4.15
C HIS A 45 -8.17 7.91 5.07
N ASP A 46 -7.03 7.61 5.68
CA ASP A 46 -6.23 8.60 6.40
C ASP A 46 -5.29 9.33 5.43
N GLU A 47 -5.44 10.65 5.30
CA GLU A 47 -4.70 11.44 4.31
C GLU A 47 -3.17 11.34 4.48
N GLN A 48 -2.69 11.31 5.72
CA GLN A 48 -1.26 11.27 6.02
C GLN A 48 -0.68 9.91 5.65
N TYR A 49 -1.35 8.82 6.05
CA TYR A 49 -0.94 7.47 5.66
C TYR A 49 -1.07 7.23 4.16
N GLN A 50 -2.14 7.71 3.52
CA GLN A 50 -2.32 7.61 2.09
C GLN A 50 -1.16 8.27 1.35
N LYS A 51 -0.80 9.51 1.71
CA LYS A 51 0.34 10.22 1.12
C LYS A 51 1.63 9.44 1.27
N LEU A 52 1.90 8.88 2.44
CA LEU A 52 3.08 8.04 2.68
C LEU A 52 3.06 6.75 1.83
N ILE A 53 1.93 6.07 1.73
CA ILE A 53 1.79 4.86 0.89
C ILE A 53 2.04 5.20 -0.59
N VAL A 54 1.56 6.36 -1.04
CA VAL A 54 1.66 6.78 -2.44
C VAL A 54 3.06 7.27 -2.79
N SER A 55 3.72 8.07 -1.95
CA SER A 55 4.95 8.76 -2.36
C SER A 55 6.19 8.44 -1.53
N ASN A 56 6.04 7.96 -0.29
CA ASN A 56 7.21 7.74 0.56
C ASN A 56 7.96 6.47 0.12
N LYS A 57 9.20 6.67 -0.33
CA LYS A 57 10.08 5.60 -0.83
C LYS A 57 10.27 4.46 0.19
N HIS A 58 10.44 4.77 1.47
CA HIS A 58 10.66 3.76 2.50
C HIS A 58 9.42 2.88 2.69
N VAL A 59 8.24 3.52 2.81
CA VAL A 59 6.95 2.83 2.96
C VAL A 59 6.66 1.95 1.74
N ARG A 60 6.83 2.48 0.52
CA ARG A 60 6.67 1.72 -0.72
C ARG A 60 7.59 0.50 -0.78
N GLN A 61 8.86 0.67 -0.42
CA GLN A 61 9.82 -0.46 -0.37
C GLN A 61 9.43 -1.52 0.66
N VAL A 62 8.81 -1.14 1.79
CA VAL A 62 8.28 -2.11 2.76
C VAL A 62 7.18 -2.95 2.12
N ILE A 63 6.26 -2.32 1.39
CA ILE A 63 5.17 -2.99 0.67
C ILE A 63 5.71 -3.92 -0.42
N GLY A 64 6.68 -3.47 -1.23
CA GLY A 64 7.30 -4.29 -2.27
C GLY A 64 7.97 -5.56 -1.71
N LYS A 65 8.56 -5.48 -0.51
CA LYS A 65 9.21 -6.62 0.15
C LYS A 65 8.26 -7.68 0.73
N PHE A 66 6.95 -7.52 0.59
CA PHE A 66 6.00 -8.56 0.99
C PHE A 66 5.99 -9.69 -0.04
N LYS A 67 6.00 -10.92 0.45
CA LYS A 67 5.92 -12.12 -0.39
C LYS A 67 4.47 -12.30 -0.82
N SER A 68 4.12 -11.89 -2.04
CA SER A 68 2.74 -11.88 -2.53
C SER A 68 2.09 -13.26 -2.44
N ASP A 69 2.85 -14.31 -2.73
CA ASP A 69 2.46 -15.72 -2.64
C ASP A 69 2.08 -16.13 -1.21
N LYS A 70 2.48 -15.39 -0.18
CA LYS A 70 2.16 -15.67 1.23
C LYS A 70 1.07 -14.78 1.82
N LEU A 71 0.63 -13.74 1.10
CA LEU A 71 -0.39 -12.80 1.61
C LEU A 71 -1.75 -13.47 1.86
N HIS A 72 -2.04 -14.61 1.25
CA HIS A 72 -3.23 -15.39 1.57
C HIS A 72 -3.19 -16.02 2.98
N LYS A 73 -2.01 -16.13 3.61
CA LYS A 73 -1.85 -16.71 4.94
C LYS A 73 -2.09 -15.65 6.01
N GLN A 74 -3.11 -15.84 6.84
CA GLN A 74 -3.52 -14.85 7.85
C GLN A 74 -2.38 -14.42 8.78
N ALA A 75 -1.59 -15.36 9.31
CA ALA A 75 -0.45 -15.05 10.17
C ALA A 75 0.61 -14.17 9.45
N TYR A 76 0.83 -14.41 8.15
CA TYR A 76 1.72 -13.58 7.36
C TYR A 76 1.13 -12.20 7.05
N MET A 77 -0.18 -12.13 6.78
CA MET A 77 -0.90 -10.86 6.58
C MET A 77 -0.80 -9.97 7.84
N ILE A 78 -1.03 -10.53 9.03
CA ILE A 78 -0.88 -9.80 10.31
C ILE A 78 0.56 -9.29 10.48
N LYS A 79 1.56 -10.12 10.16
CA LYS A 79 2.97 -9.70 10.19
C LYS A 79 3.24 -8.53 9.22
N CYS A 80 2.66 -8.56 8.03
CA CYS A 80 2.80 -7.49 7.04
C CYS A 80 2.11 -6.20 7.49
N GLN A 81 0.90 -6.29 8.03
CA GLN A 81 0.19 -5.16 8.62
C GLN A 81 1.03 -4.48 9.71
N ASN A 82 1.53 -5.25 10.68
CA ASN A 82 2.36 -4.72 11.76
C ASN A 82 3.64 -4.05 11.23
N ARG A 83 4.27 -4.64 10.21
CA ARG A 83 5.48 -4.08 9.60
C ARG A 83 5.19 -2.79 8.83
N LEU A 84 4.10 -2.74 8.08
CA LEU A 84 3.67 -1.54 7.38
C LEU A 84 3.30 -0.42 8.36
N HIS A 85 2.52 -0.74 9.38
CA HIS A 85 2.11 0.24 10.38
C HIS A 85 3.31 0.88 11.09
N LYS A 86 4.32 0.08 11.48
CA LYS A 86 5.57 0.60 12.04
C LYS A 86 6.32 1.52 11.08
N ALA A 87 6.34 1.21 9.78
CA ALA A 87 6.96 2.06 8.77
C ALA A 87 6.19 3.38 8.60
N LEU A 88 4.86 3.33 8.62
CA LEU A 88 4.00 4.50 8.55
C LEU A 88 4.21 5.43 9.75
N LEU A 89 4.14 4.91 10.98
CA LEU A 89 4.39 5.71 12.20
C LEU A 89 5.78 6.34 12.19
N LYS A 90 6.82 5.56 11.84
CA LYS A 90 8.18 6.07 11.76
C LYS A 90 8.34 7.24 10.80
N GLU A 91 7.66 7.20 9.66
CA GLU A 91 7.74 8.28 8.67
C GLU A 91 6.80 9.44 9.01
N LEU A 92 5.69 9.18 9.72
CA LEU A 92 4.79 10.21 10.23
C LEU A 92 5.47 11.06 11.31
N ASP A 93 6.17 10.43 12.27
CA ASP A 93 6.89 11.09 13.36
C ASP A 93 8.09 11.94 12.87
N ARG A 94 8.45 11.85 11.58
CA ARG A 94 9.54 12.61 10.94
C ARG A 94 9.06 13.87 10.22
N VAL A 95 7.75 14.02 10.03
CA VAL A 95 7.11 15.19 9.41
C VAL A 95 6.82 16.23 10.48
#